data_AF-A0A2Z6RX40-F1
#
_entry.id   AF-A0A2Z6RX40-F1
#
_cell.length_a   1.000
_cell.length_b   1.000
_cell.length_c   1.000
_cell.angle_alpha   90.00
_cell.angle_beta   90.00
_cell.angle_gamma   90.00
#
_symmetry.space_group_name_H-M   'P 1'
#
loop_
_entity.id
_entity.type
_entity.pdbx_description
1 polymer ?
#
loop_
_entity_poly.entity_id
_entity_poly.type
_entity_poly.pdbx_seq_one_letter_code
_entity_poly.pdbx_strand_id
1 'polypeptide(L)'
;MKNISMLIRPITKTFFKQSNSEQPLTKTEFNIAKWFIYDNSLTCVATCDPAKQCIYKIQGQLYLNIFPGFLHQLRPLANFSANIHQAIKIIFTHIWDVWCSGDWNVTEYIIKWFAGMATGRKMYLILYLKSSQGWGKGIITDFIQRYVLGTQLVYKTSDSQTILGSFNGQILGKVLLLLEEMPTEKSQWNSLYCALKDKVTSDTIEIHEKYKTSTQYKNFMFTIVLTNENALRVKNDDR
;
A
#
# COMPACT_ATOMS: atom_id res chain seq x y z
N MET A 1 -24.02 -22.76 41.46
CA MET A 1 -23.65 -22.35 40.08
C MET A 1 -23.70 -20.83 40.00
N LYS A 2 -22.61 -20.15 39.61
CA LYS A 2 -22.63 -18.70 39.39
C LYS A 2 -23.54 -18.41 38.20
N ASN A 3 -24.49 -17.49 38.38
CA ASN A 3 -25.56 -17.22 37.44
C ASN A 3 -25.00 -16.55 36.18
N ILE A 4 -24.97 -17.25 35.04
CA ILE A 4 -24.48 -16.76 33.74
C ILE A 4 -25.17 -15.44 33.35
N SER A 5 -26.40 -15.21 33.78
CA SER A 5 -27.14 -13.96 33.55
C SER A 5 -26.46 -12.71 34.15
N MET A 6 -25.59 -12.83 35.15
CA MET A 6 -24.79 -11.69 35.64
C MET A 6 -23.69 -11.25 34.66
N LEU A 7 -23.23 -12.14 33.78
CA LEU A 7 -22.21 -11.83 32.77
C LEU A 7 -22.80 -11.15 31.52
N ILE A 8 -24.12 -11.25 31.31
CA ILE A 8 -24.82 -10.76 30.11
C ILE A 8 -25.74 -9.57 30.48
N ARG A 9 -25.31 -8.70 31.39
CA ARG A 9 -26.04 -7.43 31.60
C ARG A 9 -25.58 -6.43 30.54
N PRO A 10 -26.50 -5.84 29.73
CA PRO A 10 -26.16 -4.79 28.79
C PRO A 10 -25.43 -3.67 29.53
N ILE A 11 -24.16 -3.42 29.17
CA ILE A 11 -23.41 -2.30 29.74
C ILE A 11 -24.08 -1.04 29.22
N THR A 12 -24.82 -0.38 30.10
CA THR A 12 -25.39 0.93 29.83
C THR A 12 -24.49 1.95 30.50
N LYS A 13 -23.81 2.77 29.70
CA LYS A 13 -23.02 3.91 30.20
C LYS A 13 -23.79 5.19 29.97
N THR A 14 -23.97 5.93 31.05
CA THR A 14 -24.55 7.26 30.99
C THR A 14 -23.44 8.26 30.72
N PHE A 15 -23.61 9.07 29.68
CA PHE A 15 -22.73 10.17 29.35
C PHE A 15 -23.52 11.47 29.46
N PHE A 16 -22.85 12.55 29.87
CA PHE A 16 -23.41 13.89 29.78
C PHE A 16 -22.71 14.60 28.62
N LYS A 17 -23.46 14.99 27.59
CA LYS A 17 -22.92 15.76 26.48
C LYS A 17 -23.26 17.23 26.69
N GLN A 18 -22.31 18.09 26.32
CA GLN A 18 -22.49 19.53 26.27
C GLN A 18 -22.23 19.95 24.83
N SER A 19 -23.30 20.35 24.13
CA SER A 19 -23.24 20.76 22.71
C SER A 19 -22.64 22.15 22.53
N ASN A 20 -22.82 23.05 23.51
CA ASN A 20 -22.25 24.40 23.60
C ASN A 20 -22.14 24.81 25.08
N SER A 21 -21.21 25.71 25.41
CA SER A 21 -20.90 26.16 26.80
C SER A 21 -22.08 26.77 27.56
N GLU A 22 -23.15 27.19 26.87
CA GLU A 22 -24.34 27.82 27.45
C GLU A 22 -25.56 26.88 27.58
N GLN A 23 -25.49 25.62 27.10
CA GLN A 23 -26.61 24.67 27.21
C GLN A 23 -26.47 23.71 28.40
N PRO A 24 -27.58 23.33 29.06
CA PRO A 24 -27.56 22.36 30.15
C PRO A 24 -27.10 20.98 29.67
N LEU A 25 -26.34 20.30 30.52
CA LEU A 25 -25.80 18.96 30.25
C LEU A 25 -26.93 17.99 29.89
N THR A 26 -26.91 17.49 28.66
CA THR A 26 -27.89 16.50 28.21
C THR A 26 -27.43 15.10 28.62
N LYS A 27 -28.23 14.45 29.48
CA LYS A 27 -28.00 13.05 29.88
C LYS A 27 -28.32 12.14 28.69
N THR A 28 -27.33 11.43 28.18
CA THR A 28 -27.48 10.42 27.13
C THR A 28 -27.11 9.06 27.70
N GLU A 29 -28.04 8.11 27.67
CA GLU A 29 -27.78 6.71 28.04
C GLU A 29 -27.35 5.92 26.80
N PHE A 30 -26.12 5.42 26.81
CA PHE A 30 -25.60 4.56 25.75
C PHE A 30 -25.70 3.10 26.20
N ASN A 31 -26.58 2.34 25.55
CA ASN A 31 -26.71 0.91 25.77
C ASN A 31 -25.91 0.15 24.70
N ILE A 32 -24.84 -0.53 25.11
CA ILE A 32 -23.95 -1.21 24.16
C ILE A 32 -24.65 -2.33 23.38
N ALA A 33 -25.57 -3.06 24.02
CA ALA A 33 -26.28 -4.16 23.38
C ALA A 33 -27.29 -3.63 22.37
N LYS A 34 -28.00 -2.55 22.71
CA LYS A 34 -28.91 -1.87 21.79
C LYS A 34 -28.16 -1.29 20.60
N TRP A 35 -27.03 -0.62 20.85
CA TRP A 35 -26.19 -0.07 19.79
C TRP A 35 -25.65 -1.17 18.87
N PHE A 36 -25.12 -2.27 19.42
CA PHE A 36 -24.57 -3.36 18.63
C PHE A 36 -25.63 -4.10 17.80
N ILE A 37 -26.81 -4.34 18.37
CA ILE A 37 -27.87 -5.13 17.72
C ILE A 37 -28.70 -4.30 16.75
N TYR A 38 -29.05 -3.05 17.09
CA TYR A 38 -30.04 -2.27 16.35
C TYR A 38 -29.46 -1.05 15.64
N ASP A 39 -28.44 -0.39 16.21
CA ASP A 39 -27.88 0.85 15.65
C ASP A 39 -26.63 0.63 14.78
N ASN A 40 -25.96 -0.52 14.90
CA ASN A 40 -24.71 -0.84 14.18
C ASN A 40 -24.94 -1.80 12.99
N SER A 41 -26.07 -1.65 12.30
CA SER A 41 -26.41 -2.41 11.09
C SER A 41 -25.82 -1.83 9.79
N LEU A 42 -24.85 -0.92 9.91
CA LEU A 42 -24.20 -0.27 8.77
C LEU A 42 -23.40 -1.29 7.94
N THR A 43 -24.04 -1.81 6.89
CA THR A 43 -23.37 -2.63 5.90
C THR A 43 -22.60 -1.75 4.92
N CYS A 44 -21.28 -1.97 4.86
CA CYS A 44 -20.39 -1.27 3.95
C CYS A 44 -19.84 -2.24 2.91
N VAL A 45 -19.65 -1.76 1.68
CA VAL A 45 -18.86 -2.48 0.69
C VAL A 45 -17.39 -2.10 0.86
N ALA A 46 -16.53 -3.09 1.07
CA ALA A 46 -15.09 -2.86 1.17
C ALA A 46 -14.52 -2.49 -0.21
N THR A 47 -13.68 -1.45 -0.24
CA THR A 47 -12.99 -0.96 -1.44
C THR A 47 -11.56 -0.61 -1.08
N CYS A 48 -10.70 -0.47 -2.08
CA CYS A 48 -9.33 -0.02 -1.88
C CYS A 48 -8.95 0.97 -2.98
N ASP A 49 -8.93 2.26 -2.65
CA ASP A 49 -8.58 3.32 -3.60
C ASP A 49 -7.88 4.49 -2.88
N PRO A 50 -6.61 4.80 -3.19
CA PRO A 50 -5.87 5.90 -2.58
C PRO A 50 -6.52 7.28 -2.78
N ALA A 51 -7.39 7.43 -3.78
CA ALA A 51 -8.09 8.68 -4.06
C ALA A 51 -9.40 8.87 -3.25
N LYS A 52 -9.84 7.86 -2.51
CA LYS A 52 -11.10 7.89 -1.75
C LYS A 52 -10.85 8.09 -0.27
N GLN A 53 -11.81 8.73 0.41
CA GLN A 53 -11.80 8.85 1.87
C GLN A 53 -12.06 7.49 2.54
N CYS A 54 -11.76 7.37 3.84
CA CYS A 54 -11.97 6.14 4.62
C CYS A 54 -13.42 5.63 4.53
N ILE A 55 -14.40 6.52 4.61
CA ILE A 55 -15.82 6.20 4.45
C ILE A 55 -16.40 7.17 3.42
N TYR A 56 -17.10 6.64 2.43
CA TYR A 56 -17.75 7.46 1.40
C TYR A 56 -19.04 6.82 0.90
N LYS A 57 -19.90 7.61 0.24
CA LYS A 57 -21.17 7.14 -0.32
C LYS A 57 -21.21 7.34 -1.83
N ILE A 58 -21.72 6.36 -2.56
CA ILE A 58 -22.07 6.48 -3.98
C ILE A 58 -23.51 6.01 -4.13
N GLN A 59 -24.38 6.86 -4.68
CA GLN A 59 -25.79 6.53 -4.92
C GLN A 59 -26.52 5.93 -3.70
N GLY A 60 -26.20 6.41 -2.49
CA GLY A 60 -26.78 5.91 -1.23
C GLY A 60 -26.08 4.69 -0.62
N GLN A 61 -25.29 3.93 -1.39
CA GLN A 61 -24.50 2.82 -0.88
C GLN A 61 -23.27 3.33 -0.12
N LEU A 62 -23.03 2.77 1.07
CA LEU A 62 -21.88 3.08 1.90
C LEU A 62 -20.69 2.18 1.54
N TYR A 63 -19.52 2.80 1.43
CA TYR A 63 -18.25 2.13 1.13
C TYR A 63 -17.24 2.41 2.24
N LEU A 64 -16.49 1.36 2.60
CA LEU A 64 -15.34 1.45 3.49
C LEU A 64 -14.07 1.26 2.65
N ASN A 65 -13.24 2.30 2.60
CA ASN A 65 -11.95 2.23 1.95
C ASN A 65 -10.91 1.63 2.91
N ILE A 66 -10.43 0.43 2.61
CA ILE A 66 -9.45 -0.27 3.43
C ILE A 66 -8.02 0.23 3.20
N PHE A 67 -7.81 1.17 2.26
CA PHE A 67 -6.52 1.82 2.08
C PHE A 67 -6.17 2.63 3.34
N PRO A 68 -5.04 2.35 4.00
CA PRO A 68 -4.73 2.96 5.29
C PRO A 68 -4.31 4.44 5.21
N GLY A 69 -4.12 4.97 4.00
CA GLY A 69 -3.59 6.31 3.77
C GLY A 69 -2.07 6.32 3.60
N PHE A 70 -1.56 7.40 3.00
CA PHE A 70 -0.12 7.65 2.91
C PHE A 70 0.45 8.09 4.27
N LEU A 71 1.71 7.77 4.51
CA LEU A 71 2.42 8.15 5.74
C LEU A 71 2.51 9.68 5.93
N HIS A 72 2.59 10.43 4.83
CA HIS A 72 2.79 11.87 4.83
C HIS A 72 1.70 12.61 4.07
N GLN A 73 1.40 13.83 4.52
CA GLN A 73 0.60 14.79 3.77
C GLN A 73 1.51 15.66 2.90
N LEU A 74 1.06 15.96 1.67
CA LEU A 74 1.79 16.82 0.74
C LEU A 74 1.94 18.24 1.31
N ARG A 75 3.16 18.76 1.25
CA ARG A 75 3.50 20.12 1.68
C ARG A 75 4.36 20.80 0.61
N PRO A 76 4.23 22.12 0.41
CA PRO A 76 5.11 22.89 -0.46
C PRO A 76 6.59 22.71 -0.08
N LEU A 77 7.45 22.64 -1.09
CA LEU A 77 8.89 22.44 -0.90
C LEU A 77 9.53 23.54 -0.03
N ALA A 78 9.03 24.78 -0.14
CA ALA A 78 9.50 25.93 0.63
C ALA A 78 9.28 25.81 2.15
N ASN A 79 8.43 24.88 2.60
CA ASN A 79 8.13 24.70 4.02
C ASN A 79 9.18 23.84 4.76
N PHE A 80 10.16 23.29 4.05
CA PHE A 80 11.20 22.44 4.62
C PHE A 80 12.49 23.23 4.88
N SER A 81 13.23 22.86 5.93
CA SER A 81 14.47 23.54 6.30
C SER A 81 15.63 23.19 5.36
N ALA A 82 16.66 24.03 5.31
CA ALA A 82 17.86 23.79 4.52
C ALA A 82 18.51 22.42 4.82
N ASN A 83 18.48 21.99 6.09
CA ASN A 83 19.00 20.68 6.51
C ASN A 83 18.23 19.51 5.87
N ILE A 84 16.91 19.62 5.73
CA ILE A 84 16.09 18.60 5.05
C ILE A 84 16.42 18.56 3.56
N HIS A 85 16.60 19.72 2.93
CA HIS A 85 17.03 19.78 1.53
C HIS A 85 18.39 19.09 1.30
N GLN A 86 19.35 19.30 2.21
CA GLN A 86 20.64 18.61 2.15
C GLN A 86 20.50 17.09 2.36
N ALA A 87 19.69 16.65 3.31
CA ALA A 87 19.45 15.22 3.54
C ALA A 87 18.84 14.53 2.32
N ILE A 88 17.84 15.16 1.67
CA ILE A 88 17.25 14.62 0.45
C ILE A 88 18.23 14.63 -0.72
N LYS A 89 19.14 15.61 -0.79
CA LYS A 89 20.20 15.63 -1.80
C LYS A 89 21.06 14.36 -1.74
N ILE A 90 21.37 13.84 -0.56
CA ILE A 90 22.12 12.58 -0.40
C ILE A 90 21.35 11.41 -1.04
N ILE A 91 20.04 11.33 -0.84
CA ILE A 91 19.19 10.30 -1.44
C ILE A 91 19.19 10.39 -2.97
N PHE A 92 19.06 11.59 -3.52
CA PHE A 92 19.07 11.81 -4.97
C PHE A 92 20.44 11.53 -5.58
N THR A 93 21.53 11.92 -4.90
CA THR A 93 22.89 11.58 -5.30
C THR A 93 23.10 10.07 -5.34
N HIS A 94 22.60 9.33 -4.34
CA HIS A 94 22.68 7.86 -4.37
C HIS A 94 21.92 7.26 -5.55
N ILE A 95 20.73 7.77 -5.89
CA ILE A 95 20.00 7.31 -7.08
C ILE A 95 20.82 7.60 -8.35
N TRP A 96 21.30 8.83 -8.50
CA TRP A 96 22.09 9.24 -9.67
C TRP A 96 23.36 8.41 -9.85
N ASP A 97 24.18 8.28 -8.80
CA ASP A 97 25.46 7.60 -8.85
C ASP A 97 25.30 6.08 -8.92
N VAL A 98 24.48 5.50 -8.02
CA VAL A 98 24.45 4.06 -7.78
C VAL A 98 23.42 3.35 -8.64
N TRP A 99 22.21 3.92 -8.79
CA TRP A 99 21.17 3.30 -9.61
C TRP A 99 21.32 3.65 -11.09
N CYS A 100 21.69 4.89 -11.39
CA CYS A 100 21.69 5.41 -12.76
C CYS A 100 23.09 5.54 -13.37
N SER A 101 24.17 5.22 -12.63
CA SER A 101 25.55 5.29 -13.13
C SER A 101 25.91 6.66 -13.74
N GLY A 102 25.37 7.73 -13.16
CA GLY A 102 25.58 9.10 -13.64
C GLY A 102 24.65 9.56 -14.77
N ASP A 103 23.76 8.70 -15.30
CA ASP A 103 22.83 9.06 -16.36
C ASP A 103 21.67 9.91 -15.83
N TRP A 104 21.64 11.18 -16.24
CA TRP A 104 20.62 12.13 -15.82
C TRP A 104 19.23 11.83 -16.37
N ASN A 105 19.11 11.32 -17.59
CA ASN A 105 17.81 11.00 -18.19
C ASN A 105 17.13 9.85 -17.44
N VAL A 106 17.90 8.82 -17.10
CA VAL A 106 17.43 7.70 -16.28
C VAL A 106 17.09 8.17 -14.86
N THR A 107 17.94 9.03 -14.28
CA THR A 107 17.71 9.59 -12.94
C THR A 107 16.42 10.39 -12.87
N GLU A 108 16.20 11.30 -13.81
CA GLU A 108 15.01 12.12 -13.87
C GLU A 108 13.74 11.25 -14.02
N TYR A 109 13.81 10.23 -14.86
CA TYR A 109 12.74 9.27 -15.03
C TYR A 109 12.41 8.52 -13.72
N ILE A 110 13.41 8.00 -13.01
CA ILE A 110 13.21 7.30 -11.73
C ILE A 110 12.60 8.22 -10.68
N ILE A 111 13.04 9.49 -10.60
CA ILE A 111 12.46 10.47 -9.67
C ILE A 111 10.99 10.75 -10.00
N LYS A 112 10.65 10.92 -11.29
CA LYS A 112 9.25 11.08 -11.75
C LYS A 112 8.41 9.84 -11.43
N TRP A 113 8.98 8.64 -11.57
CA TRP A 113 8.33 7.38 -11.21
C TRP A 113 8.01 7.33 -9.71
N PHE A 114 8.95 7.72 -8.84
CA PHE A 114 8.71 7.82 -7.39
C PHE A 114 7.68 8.88 -7.02
N ALA A 115 7.63 10.01 -7.73
CA ALA A 115 6.59 11.02 -7.53
C ALA A 115 5.19 10.48 -7.89
N GLY A 116 5.07 9.67 -8.94
CA GLY A 116 3.85 8.95 -9.28
C GLY A 116 3.40 7.99 -8.17
N MET A 117 4.35 7.23 -7.62
CA MET A 117 4.13 6.30 -6.51
C MET A 117 3.64 7.02 -5.26
N ALA A 118 4.30 8.11 -4.87
CA ALA A 118 3.93 8.92 -3.70
C ALA A 118 2.55 9.60 -3.82
N THR A 119 2.01 9.70 -5.04
CA THR A 119 0.68 10.26 -5.31
C THR A 119 -0.37 9.19 -5.58
N GLY A 120 -0.01 7.90 -5.54
CA GLY A 120 -0.92 6.77 -5.78
C GLY A 120 -1.42 6.65 -7.22
N ARG A 121 -0.72 7.26 -8.18
CA ARG A 121 -1.09 7.20 -9.60
C ARG A 121 -0.59 5.89 -10.19
N LYS A 122 -1.46 5.05 -10.75
CA LYS A 122 -1.03 3.80 -11.39
C LYS A 122 0.02 4.08 -12.49
N MET A 123 1.11 3.32 -12.45
CA MET A 123 2.06 3.21 -13.56
C MET A 123 2.10 1.77 -14.06
N TYR A 124 2.35 1.62 -15.36
CA TYR A 124 2.33 0.34 -16.06
C TYR A 124 3.75 -0.21 -16.31
N LEU A 125 4.69 0.12 -15.43
CA LEU A 125 6.13 -0.15 -15.61
C LEU A 125 6.75 -0.78 -14.37
N ILE A 126 7.70 -1.69 -14.60
CA ILE A 126 8.49 -2.36 -13.57
C ILE A 126 9.89 -1.75 -13.58
N LEU A 127 10.39 -1.33 -12.42
CA LEU A 127 11.82 -1.01 -12.30
C LEU A 127 12.59 -2.29 -12.03
N TYR A 128 13.55 -2.62 -12.88
CA TYR A 128 14.39 -3.79 -12.75
C TYR A 128 15.83 -3.37 -12.47
N LEU A 129 16.30 -3.58 -11.24
CA LEU A 129 17.64 -3.23 -10.82
C LEU A 129 18.47 -4.50 -10.66
N LYS A 130 19.45 -4.65 -11.54
CA LYS A 130 20.41 -5.74 -11.51
C LYS A 130 21.81 -5.20 -11.23
N SER A 131 22.45 -5.69 -10.18
CA SER A 131 23.88 -5.47 -9.92
C SER A 131 24.40 -6.54 -8.96
N SER A 132 25.70 -6.65 -8.72
CA SER A 132 26.20 -7.59 -7.71
C SER A 132 25.72 -7.25 -6.29
N GLN A 133 25.85 -8.19 -5.35
CA GLN A 133 25.55 -7.94 -3.94
C GLN A 133 26.47 -6.85 -3.36
N GLY A 134 25.98 -6.08 -2.38
CA GLY A 134 26.79 -5.06 -1.70
C GLY A 134 26.79 -3.68 -2.37
N TRP A 135 26.22 -3.53 -3.57
CA TRP A 135 26.15 -2.25 -4.30
C TRP A 135 25.06 -1.29 -3.80
N GLY A 136 24.46 -1.53 -2.64
CA GLY A 136 23.50 -0.58 -2.05
C GLY A 136 22.16 -0.42 -2.80
N LYS A 137 21.76 -1.38 -3.66
CA LYS A 137 20.45 -1.38 -4.34
C LYS A 137 19.29 -1.21 -3.36
N GLY A 138 19.35 -1.91 -2.22
CA GLY A 138 18.30 -1.91 -1.19
C GLY A 138 18.21 -0.62 -0.37
N ILE A 139 19.20 0.27 -0.40
CA ILE A 139 19.23 1.46 0.46
C ILE A 139 18.04 2.38 0.18
N ILE A 140 17.76 2.63 -1.10
CA ILE A 140 16.66 3.51 -1.51
C ILE A 140 15.30 2.85 -1.26
N THR A 141 15.17 1.54 -1.53
CA THR A 141 13.91 0.83 -1.28
C THR A 141 13.60 0.72 0.21
N ASP A 142 14.62 0.52 1.05
CA ASP A 142 14.47 0.53 2.51
C ASP A 142 14.11 1.93 3.02
N PHE A 143 14.71 2.99 2.47
CA PHE A 143 14.33 4.37 2.76
C PHE A 143 12.87 4.63 2.41
N ILE A 144 12.43 4.22 1.22
CA ILE A 144 11.04 4.37 0.77
C ILE A 144 10.08 3.61 1.68
N GLN A 145 10.40 2.35 1.99
CA GLN A 145 9.58 1.51 2.86
C GLN A 145 9.43 2.10 4.26
N ARG A 146 10.52 2.57 4.87
CA ARG A 146 10.50 3.01 6.27
C ARG A 146 10.02 4.45 6.44
N TYR A 147 10.41 5.34 5.53
CA TYR A 147 10.31 6.78 5.75
C TYR A 147 9.43 7.50 4.73
N VAL A 148 9.06 6.89 3.59
CA VAL A 148 8.23 7.55 2.56
C VAL A 148 6.82 6.99 2.54
N LEU A 149 6.66 5.68 2.31
CA LEU A 149 5.35 5.02 2.22
C LEU A 149 4.90 4.41 3.55
N GLY A 150 5.85 3.91 4.34
CA GLY A 150 5.58 3.10 5.52
C GLY A 150 5.41 1.60 5.20
N THR A 151 5.73 0.74 6.17
CA THR A 151 5.71 -0.72 6.01
C THR A 151 4.32 -1.28 5.71
N GLN A 152 3.26 -0.55 6.05
CA GLN A 152 1.88 -0.93 5.75
C GLN A 152 1.55 -0.85 4.26
N LEU A 153 2.23 0.01 3.49
CA LEU A 153 1.99 0.21 2.05
C LEU A 153 2.98 -0.52 1.15
N VAL A 154 4.03 -1.12 1.73
CA VAL A 154 5.06 -1.86 1.00
C VAL A 154 4.95 -3.34 1.33
N TYR A 155 4.97 -4.19 0.29
CA TYR A 155 5.15 -5.62 0.46
C TYR A 155 6.46 -6.05 -0.18
N LYS A 156 7.38 -6.51 0.65
CA LYS A 156 8.71 -6.97 0.25
C LYS A 156 8.76 -8.48 0.40
N THR A 157 9.12 -9.18 -0.67
CA THR A 157 9.15 -10.66 -0.68
C THR A 157 10.23 -11.18 -1.63
N SER A 158 10.77 -12.35 -1.28
CA SER A 158 11.55 -13.20 -2.19
C SER A 158 10.78 -14.41 -2.71
N ASP A 159 9.54 -14.60 -2.24
CA ASP A 159 8.67 -15.69 -2.65
C ASP A 159 7.92 -15.35 -3.94
N SER A 160 8.33 -16.01 -5.03
CA SER A 160 7.66 -15.90 -6.34
C SER A 160 6.23 -16.41 -6.33
N GLN A 161 5.83 -17.27 -5.38
CA GLN A 161 4.47 -17.77 -5.26
C GLN A 161 3.46 -16.70 -4.86
N THR A 162 3.89 -15.56 -4.32
CA THR A 162 2.97 -14.42 -4.14
C THR A 162 2.46 -13.89 -5.49
N ILE A 163 3.22 -14.10 -6.57
CA ILE A 163 2.86 -13.67 -7.93
C ILE A 163 2.28 -14.80 -8.75
N LEU A 164 2.90 -15.99 -8.67
CA LEU A 164 2.56 -17.17 -9.46
C LEU A 164 1.48 -18.05 -8.83
N GLY A 165 1.37 -18.01 -7.50
CA GLY A 165 0.50 -18.89 -6.74
C GLY A 165 -0.97 -18.44 -6.75
N SER A 166 -1.81 -19.28 -6.16
CA SER A 166 -3.26 -19.08 -6.13
C SER A 166 -3.73 -18.06 -5.08
N PHE A 167 -2.86 -17.62 -4.17
CA PHE A 167 -3.20 -16.69 -3.09
C PHE A 167 -2.24 -15.50 -3.08
N ASN A 168 -2.81 -14.29 -3.04
CA ASN A 168 -2.07 -13.03 -3.17
C ASN A 168 -2.61 -11.93 -2.24
N GLY A 169 -3.36 -12.31 -1.20
CA GLY A 169 -3.95 -11.38 -0.22
C GLY A 169 -2.96 -10.39 0.41
N GLN A 170 -1.68 -10.75 0.49
CA GLN A 170 -0.62 -9.88 1.02
C GLN A 170 -0.40 -8.61 0.19
N ILE A 171 -0.79 -8.63 -1.10
CA ILE A 171 -0.66 -7.50 -2.03
C ILE A 171 -1.82 -6.49 -1.84
N LEU A 172 -2.92 -6.89 -1.19
CA LEU A 172 -4.09 -6.03 -1.02
C LEU A 172 -3.72 -4.72 -0.32
N GLY A 173 -4.06 -3.60 -0.96
CA GLY A 173 -3.81 -2.25 -0.45
C GLY A 173 -2.36 -1.79 -0.47
N LYS A 174 -1.45 -2.56 -1.08
CA LYS A 174 -0.04 -2.19 -1.20
C LYS A 174 0.16 -1.25 -2.39
N VAL A 175 0.93 -0.19 -2.14
CA VAL A 175 1.37 0.76 -3.18
C VAL A 175 2.63 0.26 -3.86
N LEU A 176 3.53 -0.39 -3.12
CA LEU A 176 4.81 -0.86 -3.64
C LEU A 176 5.03 -2.34 -3.35
N LEU A 177 5.31 -3.10 -4.40
CA LEU A 177 5.77 -4.48 -4.37
C LEU A 177 7.27 -4.49 -4.63
N LEU A 178 8.04 -4.93 -3.64
CA LEU A 178 9.48 -5.15 -3.73
C LEU A 178 9.75 -6.64 -3.87
N LEU A 179 10.29 -7.02 -5.02
CA LEU A 179 10.67 -8.39 -5.33
C LEU A 179 12.19 -8.50 -5.23
N GLU A 180 12.68 -9.15 -4.18
CA GLU A 180 14.11 -9.37 -3.95
C GLU A 180 14.47 -10.82 -4.21
N GLU A 181 15.63 -11.08 -4.82
CA GLU A 181 16.16 -12.45 -4.97
C GLU A 181 15.18 -13.41 -5.67
N MET A 182 14.49 -12.91 -6.69
CA MET A 182 13.57 -13.70 -7.52
C MET A 182 14.26 -14.94 -8.13
N PRO A 183 13.50 -16.00 -8.46
CA PRO A 183 14.04 -17.27 -8.90
C PRO A 183 15.08 -17.14 -10.01
N THR A 184 16.21 -17.81 -9.85
CA THR A 184 17.30 -17.84 -10.83
C THR A 184 17.13 -18.96 -11.86
N GLU A 185 16.15 -19.83 -11.68
CA GLU A 185 15.84 -20.90 -12.63
C GLU A 185 15.16 -20.37 -13.90
N LYS A 186 15.84 -20.55 -15.04
CA LYS A 186 15.36 -20.08 -16.36
C LYS A 186 13.96 -20.57 -16.74
N SER A 187 13.58 -21.77 -16.29
CA SER A 187 12.25 -22.34 -16.52
C SER A 187 11.14 -21.49 -15.91
N GLN A 188 11.41 -20.80 -14.81
CA GLN A 188 10.44 -19.99 -14.07
C GLN A 188 10.39 -18.53 -14.56
N TRP A 189 11.45 -18.03 -15.19
CA TRP A 189 11.56 -16.63 -15.62
C TRP A 189 10.45 -16.18 -16.54
N ASN A 190 10.05 -17.02 -17.51
CA ASN A 190 9.00 -16.67 -18.46
C ASN A 190 7.64 -16.57 -17.77
N SER A 191 7.31 -17.54 -16.92
CA SER A 191 6.05 -17.56 -16.19
C SER A 191 5.96 -16.37 -15.24
N LEU A 192 7.04 -16.09 -14.51
CA LEU A 192 7.11 -14.93 -13.61
C LEU A 192 7.00 -13.62 -14.38
N TYR A 193 7.73 -13.48 -15.49
CA TYR A 193 7.67 -12.29 -16.32
C TYR A 193 6.26 -12.03 -16.87
N CYS A 194 5.62 -13.05 -17.45
CA CYS A 194 4.25 -12.93 -17.97
C CYS A 194 3.27 -12.55 -16.85
N ALA A 195 3.35 -13.20 -15.69
CA ALA A 195 2.47 -12.91 -14.55
C ALA A 195 2.70 -11.49 -13.98
N LEU A 196 3.96 -11.04 -13.89
CA LEU A 196 4.27 -9.68 -13.47
C LEU A 196 3.76 -8.64 -14.46
N LYS A 197 3.99 -8.87 -15.76
CA LYS A 197 3.51 -7.98 -16.82
C LYS A 197 2.00 -7.80 -16.72
N ASP A 198 1.26 -8.91 -16.68
CA ASP A 198 -0.21 -8.90 -16.57
C ASP A 198 -0.69 -8.11 -15.33
N LYS A 199 -0.12 -8.41 -14.16
CA LYS A 199 -0.44 -7.70 -12.90
C LYS A 199 -0.06 -6.23 -12.93
N VAL A 200 0.97 -5.84 -13.67
CA VAL A 200 1.39 -4.43 -13.75
C VAL A 200 0.56 -3.66 -14.77
N THR A 201 0.19 -4.27 -15.89
CA THR A 201 -0.57 -3.63 -16.97
C THR A 201 -2.06 -3.49 -16.68
N SER A 202 -2.62 -4.33 -15.81
CA SER A 202 -4.06 -4.28 -15.48
C SER A 202 -4.42 -3.13 -14.54
N ASP A 203 -5.56 -2.47 -14.79
CA ASP A 203 -6.15 -1.44 -13.93
C ASP A 203 -6.83 -2.03 -12.69
N THR A 204 -7.10 -3.33 -12.69
CA THR A 204 -7.67 -4.08 -11.56
C THR A 204 -6.82 -5.28 -11.20
N ILE A 205 -6.89 -5.71 -9.95
CA ILE A 205 -6.24 -6.91 -9.47
C ILE A 205 -7.26 -7.77 -8.74
N GLU A 206 -7.35 -9.04 -9.11
CA GLU A 206 -8.12 -10.02 -8.36
C GLU A 206 -7.32 -10.50 -7.16
N ILE A 207 -7.94 -10.41 -5.98
CA ILE A 207 -7.34 -10.80 -4.71
C ILE A 207 -8.00 -12.09 -4.23
N HIS A 208 -7.16 -13.11 -4.06
CA HIS A 208 -7.49 -14.42 -3.56
C HIS A 208 -6.91 -14.57 -2.15
N GLU A 209 -7.79 -14.60 -1.16
CA GLU A 209 -7.46 -14.90 0.23
C GLU A 209 -7.92 -16.32 0.58
N LYS A 210 -7.22 -16.99 1.48
CA LYS A 210 -7.61 -18.33 1.93
C LYS A 210 -8.98 -18.29 2.61
N TYR A 211 -9.85 -19.21 2.22
CA TYR A 211 -11.20 -19.37 2.78
C TYR A 211 -12.12 -18.15 2.60
N LYS A 212 -11.84 -17.29 1.60
CA LYS A 212 -12.70 -16.18 1.21
C LYS A 212 -12.98 -16.20 -0.28
N THR A 213 -14.10 -15.61 -0.67
CA THR A 213 -14.42 -15.38 -2.08
C THR A 213 -13.47 -14.35 -2.67
N SER A 214 -12.95 -14.64 -3.86
CA SER A 214 -12.09 -13.71 -4.61
C SER A 214 -12.83 -12.38 -4.86
N THR A 215 -12.10 -11.28 -4.74
CA THR A 215 -12.67 -9.94 -4.96
C THR A 215 -11.72 -9.13 -5.83
N GLN A 216 -12.28 -8.36 -6.77
CA GLN A 216 -11.50 -7.44 -7.60
C GLN A 216 -11.36 -6.07 -6.91
N TYR A 217 -10.14 -5.56 -6.93
CA TYR A 217 -9.81 -4.24 -6.43
C TYR A 217 -9.12 -3.41 -7.51
N LYS A 218 -9.16 -2.09 -7.35
CA LYS A 218 -8.37 -1.18 -8.17
C LYS A 218 -6.88 -1.48 -7.97
N ASN A 219 -6.15 -1.56 -9.06
CA ASN A 219 -4.71 -1.75 -9.04
C ASN A 219 -4.02 -0.39 -9.14
N PHE A 220 -3.22 -0.06 -8.12
CA PHE A 220 -2.37 1.13 -8.06
C PHE A 220 -0.95 0.76 -7.62
N MET A 221 -0.60 -0.52 -7.75
CA MET A 221 0.67 -1.06 -7.32
C MET A 221 1.79 -0.71 -8.30
N PHE A 222 2.92 -0.34 -7.72
CA PHE A 222 4.23 -0.15 -8.31
C PHE A 222 5.09 -1.37 -8.01
N THR A 223 5.96 -1.77 -8.94
CA THR A 223 6.80 -2.96 -8.76
C THR A 223 8.26 -2.62 -9.01
N ILE A 224 9.12 -3.01 -8.07
CA ILE A 224 10.57 -2.98 -8.23
C ILE A 224 11.10 -4.39 -8.04
N VAL A 225 11.95 -4.83 -8.97
CA VAL A 225 12.67 -6.10 -8.90
C VAL A 225 14.13 -5.78 -8.61
N LEU A 226 14.64 -6.27 -7.49
CA LEU A 226 16.04 -6.19 -7.10
C LEU A 226 16.66 -7.57 -7.23
N THR A 227 17.70 -7.70 -8.06
CA THR A 227 18.35 -8.99 -8.27
C THR A 227 19.86 -8.86 -8.42
N ASN A 228 20.55 -9.93 -8.02
CA ASN A 228 21.98 -10.09 -8.27
C ASN A 228 22.25 -10.78 -9.60
N GLU A 229 21.38 -11.73 -9.96
CA GLU A 229 21.47 -12.52 -11.17
C GLU A 229 20.39 -12.11 -12.19
N ASN A 230 20.44 -12.67 -13.39
CA ASN A 230 19.27 -12.58 -14.28
C ASN A 230 18.08 -13.27 -13.61
N ALA A 231 16.94 -12.59 -13.53
CA ALA A 231 15.74 -13.11 -12.87
C ALA A 231 14.48 -13.04 -13.74
N LEU A 232 14.54 -12.33 -14.88
CA LEU A 232 13.42 -12.19 -15.83
C LEU A 232 13.95 -12.27 -17.26
N ARG A 233 13.17 -12.90 -18.15
CA ARG A 233 13.41 -12.87 -19.60
C ARG A 233 12.53 -11.79 -20.22
N VAL A 234 13.09 -10.59 -20.38
CA VAL A 234 12.45 -9.47 -21.07
C VAL A 234 12.44 -9.75 -22.58
N LYS A 235 11.34 -9.45 -23.28
CA LYS A 235 11.25 -9.59 -24.74
C LYS A 235 11.78 -8.32 -25.41
N ASN A 236 12.34 -8.45 -26.61
CA ASN A 236 12.95 -7.31 -27.32
C ASN A 236 11.94 -6.19 -27.67
N ASP A 237 10.64 -6.51 -27.76
CA ASP A 237 9.58 -5.55 -28.12
C ASP A 237 8.86 -4.96 -26.90
N ASP A 238 9.39 -5.19 -25.69
CA ASP A 238 8.85 -4.57 -24.49
C ASP A 238 9.14 -3.06 -24.47
N ARG A 239 8.16 -2.30 -23.94
CA ARG A 239 8.17 -0.84 -23.85
C ARG A 239 8.63 -0.39 -22.47
#